data_AF-A0A7L9FIU9-F1
#
_entry.id   AF-A0A7L9FIU9-F1
#
_cell.length_a   1.000
_cell.length_b   1.000
_cell.length_c   1.000
_cell.angle_alpha   90.00
_cell.angle_beta   90.00
_cell.angle_gamma   90.00
#
_symmetry.space_group_name_H-M   'P 1'
#
loop_
_entity.id
_entity.type
_entity.pdbx_description
1 polymer ?
#
loop_
_entity_poly.entity_id
_entity_poly.type
_entity_poly.pdbx_seq_one_letter_code
_entity_poly.pdbx_strand_id
1 'polypeptide(L)'
;MSGEMPLPPVPQPHVNSVPLRRYGGVLPRPIRDGKGFSLGEIKALNLTEHEARLLGVYVDLRRKTVHEENIRILKEYLINLRRALESGAPLPDPTLPKEIVVKRDVSKVFKGKTAAGRRGRGLQSVKYRYTHHYKWKKKKRERLLKKRHEATRHKGGD
;
A
#
# COMPACT_ATOMS: atom_id res chain seq x y z
N MET A 1 -18.88 36.26 -20.42
CA MET A 1 -18.63 35.08 -19.58
C MET A 1 -17.59 34.24 -20.30
N SER A 2 -16.34 34.29 -19.87
CA SER A 2 -15.27 33.46 -20.45
C SER A 2 -15.70 32.00 -20.32
N GLY A 3 -16.01 31.37 -21.46
CA GLY A 3 -16.49 30.00 -21.50
C GLY A 3 -15.37 29.05 -21.16
N GLU A 4 -15.20 28.74 -19.87
CA GLU A 4 -14.35 27.64 -19.44
C GLU A 4 -14.90 26.34 -20.06
N MET A 5 -14.07 25.64 -20.84
CA MET A 5 -14.45 24.30 -21.27
C MET A 5 -14.47 23.39 -20.04
N PRO A 6 -15.54 22.59 -19.85
CA PRO A 6 -15.60 21.66 -18.74
C PRO A 6 -14.53 20.57 -18.91
N LEU A 7 -14.03 20.07 -17.78
CA LEU A 7 -13.12 18.92 -17.79
C LEU A 7 -13.78 17.70 -18.46
N PRO A 8 -13.03 16.92 -19.25
CA PRO A 8 -13.56 15.68 -19.81
C PRO A 8 -13.92 14.72 -18.68
N PRO A 9 -15.01 13.94 -18.83
CA PRO A 9 -15.39 12.95 -17.82
C PRO A 9 -14.29 11.91 -17.65
N VAL A 10 -14.01 11.53 -16.40
CA VAL A 10 -13.05 10.46 -16.11
C VAL A 10 -13.57 9.13 -16.65
N PRO A 11 -12.82 8.44 -17.53
CA PRO A 11 -13.28 7.20 -18.12
C PRO A 11 -13.26 6.06 -17.09
N GLN A 12 -14.17 5.11 -17.27
CA GLN A 12 -14.14 3.83 -16.57
C GLN A 12 -13.62 2.74 -17.51
N PRO A 13 -12.85 1.76 -17.00
CA PRO A 13 -12.36 0.66 -17.83
C PRO A 13 -13.45 -0.37 -18.08
N HIS A 14 -13.50 -0.91 -19.29
CA HIS A 14 -14.28 -2.10 -19.61
C HIS A 14 -13.58 -3.35 -19.07
N VAL A 15 -14.35 -4.22 -18.41
CA VAL A 15 -13.87 -5.46 -17.81
C VAL A 15 -14.84 -6.58 -18.10
N ASN A 16 -14.31 -7.77 -18.35
CA ASN A 16 -15.13 -8.97 -18.48
C ASN A 16 -15.88 -9.24 -17.16
N SER A 17 -17.16 -9.57 -17.30
CA SER A 17 -17.99 -10.04 -16.21
C SER A 17 -17.60 -11.46 -15.83
N VAL A 18 -17.82 -11.79 -14.55
CA VAL A 18 -17.60 -13.15 -14.03
C VAL A 18 -18.92 -13.92 -14.13
N PRO A 19 -18.92 -15.16 -14.65
CA PRO A 19 -20.13 -15.97 -14.69
C PRO A 19 -20.63 -16.29 -13.30
N LEU A 20 -21.89 -15.94 -13.04
CA LEU A 20 -22.54 -16.19 -11.76
C LEU A 20 -23.42 -17.43 -11.85
N ARG A 21 -23.38 -18.26 -10.81
CA ARG A 21 -24.22 -19.47 -10.70
C ARG A 21 -25.71 -19.17 -10.83
N ARG A 22 -26.16 -17.99 -10.37
CA ARG A 22 -27.58 -17.58 -10.45
C ARG A 22 -28.11 -17.50 -11.90
N TYR A 23 -27.23 -17.30 -12.87
CA TYR A 23 -27.58 -17.18 -14.29
C TYR A 23 -27.24 -18.46 -15.08
N GLY A 24 -27.03 -19.59 -14.39
CA GLY A 24 -26.72 -20.87 -15.06
C GLY A 24 -25.41 -20.85 -15.86
N GLY A 25 -24.48 -19.95 -15.53
CA GLY A 25 -23.22 -19.79 -16.26
C GLY A 25 -23.32 -18.90 -17.51
N VAL A 26 -24.50 -18.44 -17.89
CA VAL A 26 -24.69 -17.46 -18.97
C VAL A 26 -24.40 -16.06 -18.45
N LEU A 27 -23.63 -15.27 -19.22
CA LEU A 27 -23.31 -13.89 -18.87
C LEU A 27 -24.43 -12.95 -19.35
N PRO A 28 -25.24 -12.35 -18.45
CA PRO A 28 -26.29 -11.41 -18.88
C PRO A 28 -25.71 -10.12 -19.46
N ARG A 29 -24.49 -9.74 -19.05
CA ARG A 29 -23.71 -8.63 -19.61
C ARG A 29 -22.26 -9.07 -19.69
N PRO A 30 -21.68 -9.34 -20.88
CA PRO A 30 -20.33 -9.88 -20.99
C PRO A 30 -19.28 -8.89 -20.48
N ILE A 31 -19.51 -7.60 -20.68
CA ILE A 31 -18.63 -6.50 -20.27
C ILE A 31 -19.37 -5.66 -19.23
N ARG A 32 -18.61 -5.17 -18.25
CA ARG A 32 -19.05 -4.23 -17.23
C ARG A 32 -18.00 -3.15 -17.01
N ASP A 33 -18.42 -2.03 -16.42
CA ASP A 33 -17.50 -1.00 -15.99
C ASP A 33 -16.75 -1.45 -14.73
N GLY A 34 -15.44 -1.32 -14.77
CA GLY A 34 -14.54 -1.63 -13.67
C GLY A 34 -14.35 -0.45 -12.73
N LYS A 35 -13.84 -0.74 -11.53
CA LYS A 35 -13.52 0.29 -10.53
C LYS A 35 -12.39 1.24 -10.98
N GLY A 36 -11.39 0.72 -11.69
CA GLY A 36 -10.20 1.46 -12.09
C GLY A 36 -9.32 0.67 -13.03
N PHE A 37 -8.46 1.36 -13.78
CA PHE A 37 -7.57 0.78 -14.77
C PHE A 37 -6.51 -0.10 -14.12
N SER A 38 -6.09 -1.15 -14.81
CA SER A 38 -5.02 -2.03 -14.34
C SER A 38 -3.68 -1.32 -14.38
N LEU A 39 -2.73 -1.81 -13.56
CA LEU A 39 -1.34 -1.37 -13.64
C LEU A 39 -0.71 -1.59 -15.03
N GLY A 40 -1.11 -2.66 -15.74
CA GLY A 40 -0.57 -2.97 -17.07
C GLY A 40 -1.01 -1.95 -18.13
N GLU A 41 -2.28 -1.54 -18.11
CA GLU A 41 -2.82 -0.53 -19.04
C GLU A 41 -2.17 0.85 -18.80
N ILE A 42 -1.98 1.25 -17.54
CA ILE A 42 -1.33 2.52 -17.19
C ILE A 42 0.15 2.52 -17.61
N LYS A 43 0.87 1.41 -17.37
CA LYS A 43 2.26 1.26 -17.83
C LYS A 43 2.40 1.25 -19.34
N ALA A 44 1.42 0.72 -20.08
CA ALA A 44 1.43 0.76 -21.54
C ALA A 44 1.41 2.19 -22.11
N LEU A 45 0.94 3.17 -21.33
CA LEU A 45 0.99 4.60 -21.64
C LEU A 45 2.19 5.34 -21.04
N ASN A 46 3.17 4.60 -20.51
CA ASN A 46 4.35 5.13 -19.83
C ASN A 46 4.04 6.02 -18.62
N LEU A 47 2.90 5.79 -17.96
CA LEU A 47 2.54 6.48 -16.73
C LEU A 47 2.85 5.61 -15.51
N THR A 48 3.15 6.27 -14.39
CA THR A 48 3.19 5.63 -13.07
C THR A 48 1.80 5.63 -12.42
N GLU A 49 1.62 4.76 -11.41
CA GLU A 49 0.38 4.74 -10.61
C GLU A 49 0.09 6.12 -10.00
N HIS A 50 1.12 6.78 -9.48
CA HIS A 50 0.99 8.05 -8.80
C HIS A 50 0.57 9.17 -9.75
N GLU A 51 1.21 9.26 -10.92
CA GLU A 51 0.85 10.22 -11.97
C GLU A 51 -0.58 10.01 -12.47
N ALA A 52 -0.99 8.76 -12.71
CA ALA A 52 -2.36 8.46 -13.12
C ALA A 52 -3.39 8.93 -12.07
N ARG A 53 -3.12 8.71 -10.78
CA ARG A 53 -4.00 9.21 -9.71
C ARG A 53 -3.99 10.73 -9.59
N LEU A 54 -2.87 11.39 -9.86
CA LEU A 54 -2.79 12.85 -9.93
C LEU A 54 -3.69 13.41 -11.03
N LEU A 55 -3.80 12.72 -12.17
CA LEU A 55 -4.68 13.07 -13.28
C LEU A 55 -6.15 12.72 -13.04
N GLY A 56 -6.53 12.26 -11.84
CA GLY A 56 -7.91 11.88 -11.51
C GLY A 56 -8.33 10.50 -12.03
N VAL A 57 -7.41 9.70 -12.56
CA VAL A 57 -7.69 8.35 -13.06
C VAL A 57 -7.59 7.33 -11.92
N TYR A 58 -8.66 6.55 -11.71
CA TYR A 58 -8.67 5.45 -10.76
C TYR A 58 -7.79 4.29 -11.26
N VAL A 59 -6.84 3.86 -10.42
CA VAL A 59 -5.95 2.71 -10.69
C VAL A 59 -6.26 1.56 -9.73
N ASP A 60 -6.57 0.37 -10.27
CA ASP A 60 -6.76 -0.88 -9.53
C ASP A 60 -5.51 -1.76 -9.63
N LEU A 61 -4.69 -1.74 -8.57
CA LEU A 61 -3.43 -2.48 -8.47
C LEU A 61 -3.61 -4.00 -8.45
N ARG A 62 -4.82 -4.48 -8.17
CA ARG A 62 -5.09 -5.92 -8.01
C ARG A 62 -5.38 -6.59 -9.34
N ARG A 63 -5.81 -5.84 -10.35
CA ARG A 63 -6.14 -6.37 -11.68
C ARG A 63 -4.88 -6.56 -12.51
N LYS A 64 -4.72 -7.75 -13.07
CA LYS A 64 -3.60 -8.12 -13.95
C LYS A 64 -3.98 -8.15 -15.44
N THR A 65 -5.28 -8.15 -15.76
CA THR A 65 -5.75 -8.18 -17.16
C THR A 65 -5.54 -6.82 -17.81
N VAL A 66 -5.14 -6.87 -19.08
CA VAL A 66 -4.90 -5.71 -19.93
C VAL A 66 -5.80 -5.82 -21.14
N HIS A 67 -6.58 -4.77 -21.40
CA HIS A 67 -7.45 -4.70 -22.58
C HIS A 67 -7.00 -3.55 -23.48
N GLU A 68 -6.81 -3.81 -24.77
CA GLU A 68 -6.38 -2.79 -25.74
C GLU A 68 -7.38 -1.63 -25.85
N GLU A 69 -8.68 -1.94 -25.76
CA GLU A 69 -9.76 -0.95 -25.75
C GLU A 69 -9.57 0.08 -24.62
N ASN A 70 -9.20 -0.38 -23.42
CA ASN A 70 -8.96 0.49 -22.27
C ASN A 70 -7.74 1.40 -22.48
N ILE A 71 -6.70 0.91 -23.16
CA ILE A 71 -5.52 1.70 -23.51
C ILE A 71 -5.91 2.82 -24.49
N ARG A 72 -6.76 2.51 -25.48
CA ARG A 72 -7.28 3.51 -26.44
C ARG A 72 -8.13 4.57 -25.74
N ILE A 73 -9.05 4.15 -24.88
CA ILE A 73 -9.90 5.05 -24.07
C ILE A 73 -9.04 6.00 -23.22
N LEU A 74 -8.03 5.48 -22.53
CA LEU A 74 -7.12 6.32 -21.74
C LEU A 74 -6.33 7.30 -22.61
N LYS A 75 -5.86 6.87 -23.79
CA LYS A 75 -5.14 7.75 -24.72
C LYS A 75 -6.02 8.90 -25.21
N GLU A 76 -7.27 8.60 -25.57
CA GLU A 76 -8.25 9.61 -25.98
C GLU A 76 -8.56 10.58 -24.82
N TYR A 77 -8.72 10.06 -23.61
CA TYR A 77 -8.92 10.87 -22.42
C TYR A 77 -7.75 11.84 -22.19
N LEU A 78 -6.49 11.40 -22.30
CA LEU A 78 -5.33 12.26 -22.13
C LEU A 78 -5.25 13.37 -23.20
N ILE A 79 -5.62 13.06 -24.45
CA ILE A 79 -5.68 14.06 -25.54
C ILE A 79 -6.74 15.12 -25.23
N ASN A 80 -7.92 14.69 -24.82
CA ASN A 80 -9.02 15.59 -24.47
C ASN A 80 -8.69 16.42 -23.22
N LEU A 81 -8.07 15.81 -22.23
CA LEU A 81 -7.63 16.48 -21.01
C LEU A 81 -6.60 17.56 -21.33
N ARG A 82 -5.62 17.27 -22.19
CA ARG A 82 -4.65 18.25 -22.67
C ARG A 82 -5.33 19.44 -23.34
N ARG A 83 -6.29 19.20 -24.25
CA ARG A 83 -7.04 20.27 -24.92
C ARG A 83 -7.81 21.13 -23.92
N ALA A 84 -8.45 20.51 -22.92
CA ALA A 84 -9.17 21.23 -21.88
C ALA A 84 -8.21 22.12 -21.05
N LEU A 85 -7.06 21.59 -20.64
CA LEU A 85 -6.05 22.37 -19.92
C LEU A 85 -5.51 23.54 -20.75
N GLU A 86 -5.25 23.34 -22.04
CA GLU A 86 -4.82 24.41 -22.97
C GLU A 86 -5.88 25.51 -23.11
N SER A 87 -7.16 25.16 -23.00
CA SER A 87 -8.27 26.13 -23.03
C SER A 87 -8.49 26.89 -21.71
N GLY A 88 -7.68 26.63 -20.68
CA GLY A 88 -7.78 27.27 -19.38
C GLY A 88 -8.71 26.58 -18.38
N ALA A 89 -9.09 25.31 -18.62
CA ALA A 89 -9.85 24.54 -17.65
C ALA A 89 -9.03 24.31 -16.36
N PRO A 90 -9.68 24.18 -15.18
CA PRO A 90 -9.00 23.86 -13.94
C PRO A 90 -8.36 22.46 -14.01
N LEU A 91 -7.33 22.22 -13.19
CA LEU A 91 -6.73 20.88 -13.09
C LEU A 91 -7.75 19.87 -12.53
N PRO A 92 -7.70 18.60 -12.94
CA PRO A 92 -8.54 17.56 -12.37
C PRO A 92 -8.20 17.31 -10.90
N ASP A 93 -9.23 17.02 -10.10
CA ASP A 93 -9.07 16.58 -8.72
C ASP A 93 -8.31 15.24 -8.68
N PRO A 94 -7.21 15.12 -7.92
CA PRO A 94 -6.48 13.88 -7.80
C PRO A 94 -7.31 12.82 -7.06
N THR A 95 -7.20 11.56 -7.50
CA THR A 95 -7.82 10.39 -6.86
C THR A 95 -7.07 9.92 -5.60
N LEU A 96 -6.00 10.63 -5.21
CA LEU A 96 -5.29 10.34 -3.97
C LEU A 96 -6.23 10.56 -2.77
N PRO A 97 -6.03 9.82 -1.67
CA PRO A 97 -6.79 10.08 -0.45
C PRO A 97 -6.57 11.53 -0.02
N LYS A 98 -7.64 12.34 -0.03
CA LYS A 98 -7.60 13.76 0.37
C LYS A 98 -7.08 13.90 1.80
N GLU A 99 -7.41 12.94 2.66
CA GLU A 99 -6.94 12.87 4.04
C GLU A 99 -6.47 11.46 4.39
N ILE A 100 -5.29 11.36 5.04
CA ILE A 100 -4.80 10.11 5.60
C ILE A 100 -5.31 10.00 7.05
N VAL A 101 -6.44 9.32 7.24
CA VAL A 101 -6.98 9.07 8.58
C VAL A 101 -6.12 8.03 9.29
N VAL A 102 -5.22 8.49 10.17
CA VAL A 102 -4.46 7.60 11.05
C VAL A 102 -5.33 7.19 12.23
N LYS A 103 -5.63 5.89 12.36
CA LYS A 103 -6.39 5.36 13.49
C LYS A 103 -5.69 5.70 14.81
N ARG A 104 -6.44 6.19 15.79
CA ARG A 104 -5.93 6.47 17.14
C ARG A 104 -5.38 5.18 17.76
N ASP A 105 -4.15 5.21 18.28
CA ASP A 105 -3.59 4.09 19.03
C ASP A 105 -4.21 4.04 20.45
N VAL A 106 -5.40 3.44 20.53
CA VAL A 106 -6.22 3.37 21.76
C VAL A 106 -5.51 2.66 22.92
N SER A 107 -4.63 1.70 22.63
CA SER A 107 -3.90 0.92 23.63
C SER A 107 -2.43 1.32 23.75
N LYS A 108 -2.06 2.54 23.33
CA LYS A 108 -0.67 3.03 23.40
C LYS A 108 -0.07 2.96 24.81
N VAL A 109 -0.89 3.13 25.85
CA VAL A 109 -0.47 2.99 27.24
C VAL A 109 -0.15 1.52 27.54
N PHE A 110 -1.09 0.60 27.32
CA PHE A 110 -0.87 -0.82 27.58
C PHE A 110 0.27 -1.42 26.74
N LYS A 111 0.45 -0.98 25.49
CA LYS A 111 1.56 -1.38 24.62
C LYS A 111 2.93 -0.89 25.10
N GLY A 112 2.99 0.00 26.09
CA GLY A 112 4.25 0.56 26.57
C GLY A 112 4.83 1.66 25.68
N LYS A 113 4.00 2.33 24.88
CA LYS A 113 4.44 3.46 24.03
C LYS A 113 4.50 4.78 24.81
N THR A 114 3.67 4.93 25.85
CA THR A 114 3.71 6.09 26.76
C THR A 114 4.66 5.83 27.94
N ALA A 115 5.11 6.88 28.63
CA ALA A 115 5.96 6.75 29.82
C ALA A 115 5.29 5.92 30.93
N ALA A 116 4.01 6.16 31.23
CA ALA A 116 3.24 5.34 32.18
C ALA A 116 3.15 3.87 31.75
N GLY A 117 2.95 3.62 30.45
CA GLY A 117 2.95 2.28 29.89
C GLY A 117 4.30 1.56 30.03
N ARG A 118 5.40 2.28 29.76
CA ARG A 118 6.77 1.76 29.95
C ARG A 118 7.03 1.41 31.40
N ARG A 119 6.51 2.19 32.35
CA ARG A 119 6.57 1.89 33.79
C ARG A 119 5.75 0.67 34.16
N GLY A 120 4.48 0.62 33.76
CA GLY A 120 3.58 -0.50 34.07
C GLY A 120 4.07 -1.84 33.50
N ARG A 121 4.71 -1.85 32.33
CA ARG A 121 5.37 -3.04 31.76
C ARG A 121 6.75 -3.34 32.34
N GLY A 122 7.26 -2.53 33.25
CA GLY A 122 8.61 -2.67 33.81
C GLY A 122 9.74 -2.31 32.84
N LEU A 123 9.47 -1.85 31.62
CA LEU A 123 10.49 -1.47 30.63
C LEU A 123 11.42 -0.35 31.12
N GLN A 124 10.94 0.52 32.01
CA GLN A 124 11.76 1.58 32.59
C GLN A 124 12.68 1.09 33.72
N SER A 125 12.23 0.16 34.55
CA SER A 125 13.01 -0.39 35.68
C SER A 125 13.97 -1.49 35.22
N VAL A 126 13.46 -2.40 34.39
CA VAL A 126 14.20 -3.49 33.73
C VAL A 126 15.17 -2.94 32.68
N LYS A 127 14.93 -1.72 32.15
CA LYS A 127 15.67 -1.09 31.03
C LYS A 127 15.89 -2.11 29.92
N TYR A 128 17.14 -2.33 29.51
CA TYR A 128 17.55 -3.41 28.62
C TYR A 128 18.26 -4.56 29.36
N ARG A 129 18.26 -4.58 30.70
CA ARG A 129 19.09 -5.51 31.49
C ARG A 129 18.71 -6.98 31.30
N TYR A 130 17.46 -7.24 30.90
CA TYR A 130 16.91 -8.59 30.72
C TYR A 130 16.44 -8.87 29.28
N THR A 131 16.76 -8.01 28.31
CA THR A 131 16.46 -8.32 26.90
C THR A 131 17.41 -9.42 26.39
N HIS A 132 16.93 -10.25 25.45
CA HIS A 132 17.74 -11.32 24.84
C HIS A 132 19.08 -10.80 24.30
N HIS A 133 19.12 -9.59 23.74
CA HIS A 133 20.34 -8.95 23.26
C HIS A 133 21.40 -8.76 24.36
N TYR A 134 21.03 -8.23 25.52
CA TYR A 134 21.98 -8.03 26.63
C TYR A 134 22.34 -9.35 27.33
N LYS A 135 21.39 -10.28 27.46
CA LYS A 135 21.64 -11.65 27.96
C LYS A 135 22.68 -12.36 27.09
N TRP A 136 22.52 -12.33 25.76
CA TRP A 136 23.43 -12.98 24.82
C TRP A 136 24.78 -12.26 24.73
N LYS A 137 24.82 -10.92 24.81
CA LYS A 137 26.08 -10.15 24.89
C LYS A 137 26.87 -10.44 26.18
N LYS A 138 26.18 -10.53 27.33
CA LYS A 138 26.78 -10.95 28.61
C LYS A 138 27.35 -12.36 28.50
N LYS A 139 26.56 -13.32 27.98
CA LYS A 139 27.02 -14.71 27.76
C LYS A 139 28.24 -14.77 26.86
N LYS A 140 28.24 -14.09 25.70
CA LYS A 140 29.39 -14.03 24.78
C LYS A 140 30.66 -13.52 25.48
N ARG A 141 30.56 -12.49 26.32
CA ARG A 141 31.68 -11.97 27.12
C ARG A 141 32.17 -12.97 28.16
N GLU A 142 31.27 -13.70 28.83
CA GLU A 142 31.64 -14.77 29.78
C GLU A 142 32.38 -15.93 29.09
N ARG A 143 32.01 -16.29 27.85
CA ARG A 143 32.70 -17.31 27.03
C ARG A 143 34.11 -16.87 26.63
N LEU A 144 34.24 -15.65 26.11
CA LEU A 144 35.54 -15.07 25.73
C LEU A 144 36.50 -14.97 26.93
N LEU A 145 35.98 -14.62 28.11
CA LEU A 145 36.73 -14.52 29.36
C LEU A 145 36.91 -15.86 30.09
N LYS A 146 36.40 -16.98 29.54
CA LYS A 146 36.45 -18.34 30.13
C LYS A 146 36.09 -18.40 31.63
N LYS A 147 35.10 -17.62 32.09
CA LYS A 147 34.70 -17.62 33.51
C LYS A 147 34.06 -18.97 33.89
N ARG A 148 34.85 -19.85 34.52
CA ARG A 148 34.60 -21.17 35.18
C ARG A 148 33.52 -22.10 34.62
N HIS A 149 32.31 -21.64 34.33
CA HIS A 149 31.17 -22.48 33.98
C HIS A 149 31.20 -23.09 32.55
N GLU A 150 32.28 -22.88 31.81
CA GLU A 150 32.60 -23.57 30.54
C GLU A 150 34.03 -24.15 30.53
N ALA A 151 34.84 -23.94 31.59
CA ALA A 151 36.23 -24.44 31.67
C ALA A 151 36.30 -25.91 32.12
N THR A 152 35.28 -26.38 32.84
CA THR A 152 35.14 -27.77 33.29
C THR A 152 34.00 -28.46 32.54
N ARG A 153 34.21 -28.74 31.25
CA ARG A 153 33.60 -29.95 30.70
C ARG A 153 34.67 -31.02 30.76
N HIS A 154 34.63 -31.85 31.81
CA HIS A 154 35.23 -33.18 31.70
C HIS A 154 34.59 -33.84 30.48
N LYS A 155 35.41 -34.07 29.47
CA LYS A 155 35.08 -34.88 28.31
C LYS A 155 35.33 -36.33 28.76
N GLY A 156 34.26 -37.09 28.96
CA GLY A 156 34.32 -38.49 29.37
C GLY A 156 34.29 -38.65 30.89
N GLY A 157 33.24 -39.29 31.39
CA GLY A 157 33.33 -40.08 32.61
C GLY A 157 33.88 -41.46 32.23
N ASP A 158 34.71 -42.01 33.10
CA ASP A 158 34.94 -43.46 33.20
C ASP A 158 33.77 -44.10 33.98
#